data_AF-A0A1I2D4N4-F1
#
_entry.id   AF-A0A1I2D4N4-F1
#
_cell.length_a   1.000
_cell.length_b   1.000
_cell.length_c   1.000
_cell.angle_alpha   90.00
_cell.angle_beta   90.00
_cell.angle_gamma   90.00
#
_symmetry.space_group_name_H-M   'P 1'
#
loop_
_entity.id
_entity.type
_entity.pdbx_description
1 polymer ?
#
loop_
_entity_poly.entity_id
_entity_poly.type
_entity_poly.pdbx_seq_one_letter_code
_entity_poly.pdbx_strand_id
1 'polypeptide(L)'
;MSKIIKTVALLLCIPMLTFSQSEDILQPYIWKNRLLLVFATSDKTLDYQQQMSIIAKASTGFAERHLIVFSFFENRGISPTHQNLDFHTCKKLYEKFRISKDNFTVVLIGKDGGEKYRKNTILTSEELFAIIDAMPMRKAEMKN
;
A
#
# COMPACT_ATOMS: atom_id res chain seq x y z
N MET A 1 40.34 48.90 39.93
CA MET A 1 38.90 49.07 39.62
C MET A 1 38.55 48.19 38.44
N SER A 2 37.73 47.18 38.68
CA SER A 2 37.37 46.09 37.76
C SER A 2 36.32 46.51 36.74
N LYS A 3 36.46 46.09 35.48
CA LYS A 3 35.32 45.96 34.54
C LYS A 3 35.40 44.60 33.84
N ILE A 4 34.58 43.69 34.34
CA ILE A 4 34.30 42.35 33.83
C ILE A 4 33.48 42.50 32.54
N ILE A 5 34.02 42.04 31.42
CA ILE A 5 33.29 41.86 30.15
C ILE A 5 32.39 40.63 30.34
N LYS A 6 31.08 40.84 30.40
CA LYS A 6 30.10 39.75 30.49
C LYS A 6 29.92 39.13 29.10
N THR A 7 30.40 37.91 28.94
CA THR A 7 30.08 37.01 27.82
C THR A 7 28.59 36.71 27.82
N VAL A 8 27.88 37.07 26.75
CA VAL A 8 26.54 36.55 26.45
C VAL A 8 26.63 35.79 25.14
N ALA A 9 26.96 34.50 25.24
CA ALA A 9 26.80 33.57 24.13
C ALA A 9 25.35 33.08 24.12
N LEU A 10 24.52 33.75 23.32
CA LEU A 10 23.16 33.31 23.02
C LEU A 10 23.25 32.11 22.06
N LEU A 11 23.29 30.89 22.62
CA LEU A 11 23.19 29.68 21.82
C LEU A 11 21.72 29.50 21.40
N LEU A 12 21.42 29.76 20.12
CA LEU A 12 20.14 29.50 19.49
C LEU A 12 19.82 27.99 19.58
N CYS A 13 18.95 27.58 20.51
CA CYS A 13 18.23 26.32 20.36
C CYS A 13 17.18 26.51 19.25
N ILE A 14 17.54 26.18 18.01
CA ILE A 14 16.55 26.01 16.95
C ILE A 14 15.76 24.74 17.31
N PRO A 15 14.46 24.82 17.63
CA PRO A 15 13.69 23.59 17.79
C PRO A 15 13.67 22.89 16.44
N MET A 16 14.27 21.71 16.36
CA MET A 16 14.05 20.81 15.23
C MET A 16 12.55 20.51 15.19
N LEU A 17 11.85 21.19 14.29
CA LEU A 17 10.50 20.79 13.89
C LEU A 17 10.62 19.39 13.30
N THR A 18 10.31 18.38 14.10
CA THR A 18 10.15 17.01 13.62
C THR A 18 8.93 17.02 12.69
N PHE A 19 9.19 17.13 11.39
CA PHE A 19 8.17 16.83 10.39
C PHE A 19 7.80 15.35 10.57
N SER A 20 6.67 15.08 11.22
CA SER A 20 6.03 13.78 11.15
C SER A 20 5.43 13.62 9.75
N GLN A 21 6.29 13.33 8.78
CA GLN A 21 5.86 12.76 7.51
C GLN A 21 5.28 11.39 7.89
N SER A 22 3.97 11.21 7.82
CA SER A 22 3.40 9.88 7.98
C SER A 22 3.96 9.01 6.87
N GLU A 23 4.78 8.01 7.22
CA GLU A 23 5.35 7.09 6.24
C GLU A 23 4.23 6.43 5.42
N ASP A 24 4.35 6.50 4.11
CA ASP A 24 3.45 5.78 3.20
C ASP A 24 3.75 4.29 3.29
N ILE A 25 2.83 3.53 3.88
CA ILE A 25 2.99 2.10 4.18
C ILE A 25 3.29 1.23 2.96
N LEU A 26 3.04 1.74 1.74
CA LEU A 26 3.28 1.01 0.51
C LEU A 26 4.74 1.15 0.04
N GLN A 27 5.45 2.21 0.45
CA GLN A 27 6.83 2.52 0.02
C GLN A 27 7.82 1.38 0.22
N PRO A 28 7.82 0.63 1.34
CA PRO A 28 8.77 -0.46 1.56
C PRO A 28 8.71 -1.57 0.49
N TYR A 29 7.60 -1.67 -0.25
CA TYR A 29 7.33 -2.69 -1.25
C TYR A 29 7.52 -2.20 -2.69
N ILE A 30 7.63 -0.88 -2.90
CA ILE A 30 7.91 -0.33 -4.23
C ILE A 30 9.29 -0.80 -4.68
N TRP A 31 9.42 -1.03 -5.98
CA TRP A 31 10.53 -1.68 -6.69
C TRP A 31 10.78 -3.15 -6.33
N LYS A 32 10.13 -3.69 -5.30
CA LYS A 32 10.27 -5.09 -4.86
C LYS A 32 9.09 -5.96 -5.29
N ASN A 33 7.87 -5.48 -5.06
CA ASN A 33 6.63 -6.24 -5.22
C ASN A 33 5.59 -5.48 -6.04
N ARG A 34 4.69 -6.25 -6.66
CA ARG A 34 3.42 -5.74 -7.18
C ARG A 34 2.41 -5.81 -6.03
N LEU A 35 1.59 -4.78 -5.85
CA LEU A 35 0.64 -4.73 -4.74
C LEU A 35 -0.77 -4.93 -5.29
N LEU A 36 -1.51 -5.87 -4.72
CA LEU A 36 -2.94 -5.98 -4.92
C LEU A 36 -3.64 -5.41 -3.69
N LEU A 37 -4.26 -4.25 -3.85
CA LEU A 37 -4.99 -3.57 -2.79
C LEU A 37 -6.47 -3.96 -2.91
N VAL A 38 -7.03 -4.57 -1.87
CA VAL A 38 -8.43 -5.01 -1.84
C VAL A 38 -9.17 -4.17 -0.80
N PHE A 39 -10.10 -3.34 -1.26
CA PHE A 39 -10.97 -2.50 -0.45
C PHE A 39 -12.35 -3.13 -0.37
N ALA A 40 -12.92 -3.16 0.82
CA ALA A 40 -14.27 -3.66 1.08
C ALA A 40 -14.81 -3.04 2.38
N THR A 41 -16.13 -3.01 2.56
CA THR A 41 -16.73 -2.48 3.81
C THR A 41 -16.29 -3.29 5.04
N SER A 42 -16.27 -4.63 4.92
CA SER A 42 -15.78 -5.53 5.98
C SER A 42 -15.23 -6.83 5.40
N ASP A 43 -14.48 -7.56 6.22
CA ASP A 43 -14.01 -8.90 5.92
C ASP A 43 -15.13 -9.93 5.78
N LYS A 44 -16.36 -9.62 6.19
CA LYS A 44 -17.52 -10.52 6.06
C LYS A 44 -18.30 -10.33 4.76
N THR A 45 -17.94 -9.34 3.95
CA THR A 45 -18.62 -9.09 2.66
C THR A 45 -18.36 -10.23 1.68
N LEU A 46 -19.39 -10.58 0.88
CA LEU A 46 -19.32 -11.71 -0.05
C LEU A 46 -18.21 -11.52 -1.09
N ASP A 47 -18.13 -10.33 -1.69
CA ASP A 47 -17.12 -10.00 -2.70
C ASP A 47 -15.69 -10.13 -2.16
N TYR A 48 -15.45 -9.67 -0.93
CA TYR A 48 -14.15 -9.83 -0.27
C TYR A 48 -13.79 -11.30 -0.07
N GLN A 49 -14.70 -12.09 0.48
CA GLN A 49 -14.48 -13.52 0.72
C GLN A 49 -14.23 -14.28 -0.59
N GLN A 50 -14.98 -13.97 -1.64
CA GLN A 50 -14.78 -14.55 -2.97
C GLN A 50 -13.43 -14.14 -3.58
N GLN A 51 -13.07 -12.85 -3.51
CA GLN A 51 -11.78 -12.36 -3.97
C GLN A 51 -10.61 -13.05 -3.24
N MET A 52 -10.71 -13.20 -1.92
CA MET A 52 -9.68 -13.88 -1.13
C MET A 52 -9.59 -15.37 -1.44
N SER A 53 -10.71 -16.03 -1.74
CA SER A 53 -10.72 -17.43 -2.20
C SER A 53 -9.99 -17.60 -3.54
N ILE A 54 -10.19 -16.68 -4.48
CA ILE A 54 -9.50 -16.66 -5.78
C ILE A 54 -7.99 -16.48 -5.58
N ILE A 55 -7.60 -15.53 -4.73
CA ILE A 55 -6.20 -15.27 -4.38
C ILE A 55 -5.56 -16.52 -3.76
N ALA A 56 -6.21 -17.16 -2.79
CA ALA A 56 -5.69 -18.33 -2.10
C ALA A 56 -5.44 -19.51 -3.06
N LYS A 57 -6.34 -19.72 -4.04
CA LYS A 57 -6.20 -20.77 -5.07
C LYS A 57 -5.07 -20.51 -6.07
N ALA A 58 -4.59 -19.28 -6.18
CA ALA A 58 -3.59 -18.86 -7.17
C ALA A 58 -2.22 -18.51 -6.55
N SER A 59 -1.90 -19.05 -5.37
CA SER A 59 -0.70 -18.71 -4.59
C SER A 59 0.61 -18.80 -5.39
N THR A 60 0.80 -19.86 -6.19
CA THR A 60 1.98 -20.02 -7.06
C THR A 60 2.09 -18.87 -8.06
N GLY A 61 1.00 -18.53 -8.75
CA GLY A 61 1.00 -17.45 -9.74
C GLY A 61 1.24 -16.06 -9.11
N PHE A 62 0.81 -15.86 -7.86
CA PHE A 62 1.15 -14.66 -7.08
C PHE A 62 2.65 -14.62 -6.77
N ALA A 63 3.24 -15.73 -6.31
CA ALA A 63 4.65 -15.81 -6.00
C ALA A 63 5.53 -15.53 -7.23
N GLU A 64 5.26 -16.17 -8.38
CA GLU A 64 5.98 -15.97 -9.65
C GLU A 64 5.97 -14.51 -10.12
N ARG A 65 4.93 -13.76 -9.78
CA ARG A 65 4.74 -12.36 -10.17
C ARG A 65 5.09 -11.38 -9.06
N HIS A 66 5.70 -11.85 -7.97
CA HIS A 66 6.02 -11.07 -6.77
C HIS A 66 4.83 -10.21 -6.28
N LEU A 67 3.62 -10.76 -6.37
CA LEU A 67 2.39 -10.13 -5.91
C LEU A 67 2.22 -10.33 -4.40
N ILE A 68 1.84 -9.27 -3.72
CA ILE A 68 1.43 -9.27 -2.32
C ILE A 68 0.12 -8.51 -2.15
N VAL A 69 -0.63 -8.84 -1.10
CA VAL A 69 -1.99 -8.36 -0.90
C VAL A 69 -2.08 -7.48 0.33
N PHE A 70 -2.75 -6.35 0.18
CA PHE A 70 -3.27 -5.57 1.30
C PHE A 70 -4.80 -5.66 1.30
N SER A 71 -5.40 -5.76 2.48
CA SER A 71 -6.85 -5.61 2.64
C SER A 71 -7.16 -4.36 3.44
N PHE A 72 -8.14 -3.58 3.01
CA PHE A 72 -8.58 -2.36 3.70
C PHE A 72 -10.08 -2.41 3.94
N PHE A 73 -10.47 -2.14 5.18
CA PHE A 73 -11.85 -2.03 5.62
C PHE A 73 -12.11 -0.68 6.24
N GLU A 74 -13.37 -0.40 6.58
CA GLU A 74 -13.76 0.91 7.11
C GLU A 74 -12.90 1.37 8.29
N ASN A 75 -12.60 0.45 9.23
CA ASN A 75 -11.98 0.76 10.52
C ASN A 75 -10.60 0.13 10.73
N ARG A 76 -10.17 -0.76 9.84
CA ARG A 76 -8.92 -1.51 9.98
C ARG A 76 -8.42 -1.99 8.62
N GLY A 77 -7.16 -2.37 8.55
CA GLY A 77 -6.58 -3.03 7.38
C GLY A 77 -5.74 -4.22 7.79
N ILE A 78 -5.29 -4.97 6.80
CA ILE A 78 -4.42 -6.13 6.96
C ILE A 78 -3.27 -5.97 5.98
N SER A 79 -2.05 -5.97 6.49
CA SER A 79 -0.82 -5.95 5.69
C SER A 79 -0.55 -7.32 5.05
N PRO A 80 0.38 -7.40 4.08
CA PRO A 80 0.87 -8.67 3.54
C PRO A 80 1.45 -9.62 4.60
N THR A 81 1.90 -9.10 5.74
CA THR A 81 2.44 -9.86 6.87
C THR A 81 1.38 -10.23 7.90
N HIS A 82 0.10 -10.10 7.55
CA HIS A 82 -1.06 -10.36 8.42
C HIS A 82 -1.13 -9.49 9.69
N GLN A 83 -0.49 -8.33 9.68
CA GLN A 83 -0.58 -7.36 10.76
C GLN A 83 -1.77 -6.43 10.55
N ASN A 84 -2.45 -6.06 11.65
CA ASN A 84 -3.53 -5.08 11.58
C ASN A 84 -2.97 -3.68 11.32
N LEU A 85 -3.59 -2.98 10.38
CA LEU A 85 -3.36 -1.57 10.11
C LEU A 85 -4.44 -0.74 10.79
N ASP A 86 -4.06 0.38 11.37
CA ASP A 86 -4.99 1.25 12.09
C ASP A 86 -5.97 2.00 11.17
N PHE A 87 -7.00 2.57 11.78
CA PHE A 87 -8.02 3.35 11.10
C PHE A 87 -7.45 4.54 10.30
N HIS A 88 -6.48 5.26 10.86
CA HIS A 88 -5.93 6.47 10.24
C HIS A 88 -5.19 6.13 8.94
N THR A 89 -4.44 5.05 8.95
CA THR A 89 -3.75 4.47 7.80
C THR A 89 -4.75 4.06 6.73
N CYS A 90 -5.81 3.35 7.11
CA CYS A 90 -6.84 2.92 6.17
C CYS A 90 -7.56 4.12 5.55
N LYS A 91 -7.97 5.10 6.37
CA LYS A 91 -8.62 6.33 5.91
C LYS A 91 -7.77 7.05 4.86
N LYS A 92 -6.48 7.24 5.13
CA LYS A 92 -5.54 7.86 4.16
C LYS A 92 -5.48 7.11 2.84
N LEU A 93 -5.56 5.78 2.85
CA LEU A 93 -5.53 4.99 1.63
C LEU A 93 -6.86 5.02 0.86
N TYR A 94 -8.00 4.98 1.54
CA TYR A 94 -9.31 5.24 0.92
C TYR A 94 -9.32 6.61 0.22
N GLU A 95 -8.79 7.65 0.87
CA GLU A 95 -8.64 8.99 0.30
C GLU A 95 -7.66 9.03 -0.88
N LYS A 96 -6.45 8.47 -0.71
CA LYS A 96 -5.39 8.41 -1.74
C LYS A 96 -5.89 7.77 -3.03
N PHE A 97 -6.66 6.69 -2.92
CA PHE A 97 -7.19 5.95 -4.06
C PHE A 97 -8.60 6.38 -4.47
N ARG A 98 -9.19 7.38 -3.81
CA ARG A 98 -10.54 7.93 -4.07
C ARG A 98 -11.64 6.86 -4.08
N ILE A 99 -11.61 5.98 -3.09
CA ILE A 99 -12.56 4.87 -2.95
C ILE A 99 -13.58 5.20 -1.85
N SER A 100 -14.86 4.97 -2.12
CA SER A 100 -15.90 5.05 -1.08
C SER A 100 -15.84 3.83 -0.17
N LYS A 101 -16.09 4.01 1.13
CA LYS A 101 -16.06 2.94 2.13
C LYS A 101 -17.08 1.83 1.90
N ASP A 102 -18.14 2.13 1.16
CA ASP A 102 -19.22 1.19 0.83
C ASP A 102 -18.93 0.36 -0.42
N ASN A 103 -17.84 0.64 -1.13
CA ASN A 103 -17.52 -0.02 -2.39
C ASN A 103 -16.50 -1.14 -2.19
N PHE A 104 -16.76 -2.27 -2.85
CA PHE A 104 -15.70 -3.24 -3.15
C PHE A 104 -14.83 -2.68 -4.29
N THR A 105 -13.51 -2.72 -4.12
CA THR A 105 -12.58 -2.27 -5.16
C THR A 105 -11.26 -3.00 -5.06
N VAL A 106 -10.74 -3.47 -6.20
CA VAL A 106 -9.40 -4.05 -6.32
C VAL A 106 -8.54 -3.10 -7.15
N VAL A 107 -7.36 -2.78 -6.64
CA VAL A 107 -6.37 -1.92 -7.32
C VAL A 107 -5.05 -2.67 -7.44
N LEU A 108 -4.52 -2.77 -8.66
CA LEU A 108 -3.18 -3.29 -8.92
C LEU A 108 -2.18 -2.13 -8.98
N ILE A 109 -1.17 -2.16 -8.12
CA ILE A 109 -0.02 -1.26 -8.14
C ILE A 109 1.19 -2.02 -8.68
N GLY A 110 1.86 -1.43 -9.68
CA GLY A 110 3.09 -1.96 -10.23
C GLY A 110 4.27 -1.83 -9.26
N LYS A 111 5.37 -2.51 -9.57
CA LYS A 111 6.64 -2.32 -8.85
C LYS A 111 7.17 -0.89 -8.98
N ASP A 112 6.77 -0.15 -10.01
CA ASP A 112 7.11 1.27 -10.18
C ASP A 112 6.25 2.21 -9.31
N GLY A 113 5.31 1.66 -8.52
CA GLY A 113 4.41 2.43 -7.66
C GLY A 113 3.21 3.05 -8.39
N GLY A 114 3.11 2.88 -9.71
CA GLY A 114 1.97 3.36 -10.49
C GLY A 114 0.76 2.43 -10.37
N GLU A 115 -0.44 3.00 -10.33
CA GLU A 115 -1.69 2.24 -10.52
C GLU A 115 -1.73 1.70 -11.95
N LYS A 116 -1.93 0.39 -12.08
CA LYS A 116 -1.95 -0.33 -13.37
C LYS A 116 -3.33 -0.76 -13.78
N TYR A 117 -4.18 -1.05 -12.80
CA TYR A 117 -5.52 -1.52 -13.04
C TYR A 117 -6.41 -1.29 -11.81
N ARG A 118 -7.69 -1.06 -12.06
CA ARG A 118 -8.72 -0.89 -11.04
C ARG A 118 -10.02 -1.54 -11.49
N LYS A 119 -10.68 -2.25 -10.58
CA LYS A 119 -11.97 -2.90 -10.82
C LYS A 119 -12.83 -2.79 -9.56
N ASN A 120 -14.11 -2.45 -9.72
CA ASN A 120 -15.08 -2.36 -8.61
C ASN A 120 -15.88 -3.66 -8.41
N THR A 121 -15.40 -4.75 -9.02
CA THR A 121 -15.97 -6.10 -8.95
C THR A 121 -14.83 -7.10 -8.85
N ILE A 122 -15.18 -8.36 -8.57
CA ILE A 122 -14.22 -9.44 -8.40
C ILE A 122 -13.28 -9.54 -9.61
N LEU A 123 -11.98 -9.62 -9.31
CA LEU A 123 -10.91 -9.76 -10.28
C LEU A 123 -10.39 -11.21 -10.26
N THR A 124 -10.52 -11.89 -11.38
CA THR A 124 -10.02 -13.27 -11.51
C THR A 124 -8.50 -13.27 -11.59
N SER A 125 -7.86 -14.39 -11.19
CA SER A 125 -6.40 -14.53 -11.31
C SER A 125 -5.94 -14.54 -12.77
N GLU A 126 -6.74 -15.08 -13.70
CA GLU A 126 -6.42 -15.07 -15.13
C GLU A 126 -6.36 -13.63 -15.69
N GLU A 127 -7.41 -12.83 -15.42
CA GLU A 127 -7.42 -11.40 -15.80
C GLU A 127 -6.23 -10.65 -15.18
N LEU A 128 -6.00 -10.83 -13.87
CA LEU A 128 -4.91 -10.17 -13.14
C LEU A 128 -3.54 -10.52 -13.74
N PHE A 129 -3.29 -11.80 -14.02
CA PHE A 129 -2.01 -12.26 -14.55
C PHE A 129 -1.80 -11.82 -15.98
N ALA A 130 -2.84 -11.82 -16.82
CA ALA A 130 -2.75 -11.30 -18.19
C ALA A 130 -2.36 -9.81 -18.21
N ILE A 131 -2.94 -9.00 -17.32
CA ILE A 131 -2.56 -7.59 -17.15
C ILE A 131 -1.09 -7.47 -16.73
N ILE A 132 -0.66 -8.30 -15.76
CA ILE A 132 0.71 -8.25 -15.25
C ILE A 132 1.72 -8.67 -16.30
N ASP A 133 1.47 -9.76 -17.01
CA ASP A 133 2.37 -10.33 -18.01
C ASP A 133 2.46 -9.44 -19.27
N ALA A 134 1.48 -8.57 -19.49
CA ALA A 134 1.57 -7.52 -20.49
C ALA A 134 2.52 -6.36 -20.11
N MET A 135 2.86 -6.18 -18.83
CA MET A 135 3.66 -5.03 -18.36
C MET A 135 5.13 -5.12 -18.81
N PRO A 136 5.77 -4.00 -19.21
CA PRO A 136 7.16 -4.00 -19.69
C PRO A 136 8.16 -4.61 -18.69
N MET A 137 8.06 -4.23 -17.41
CA MET A 137 8.93 -4.76 -16.37
C MET A 137 8.74 -6.27 -16.18
N ARG A 138 7.50 -6.77 -16.28
CA ARG A 138 7.23 -8.21 -16.21
C ARG A 138 7.82 -8.96 -17.41
N LYS A 139 7.68 -8.40 -18.61
CA LYS A 139 8.29 -8.96 -19.82
C LYS A 139 9.82 -9.00 -19.72
N ALA A 140 10.44 -8.02 -19.07
CA ALA A 140 11.89 -8.03 -18.80
C ALA A 140 12.27 -9.14 -17.79
N GLU A 141 11.51 -9.30 -16.71
CA GLU A 141 11.70 -10.39 -15.73
C GLU A 141 11.61 -11.79 -16.35
N MET A 142 10.75 -11.99 -17.36
CA MET A 142 10.57 -13.29 -18.02
C MET A 142 11.69 -13.64 -19.02
N LYS A 143 12.52 -12.66 -19.39
CA LYS A 143 13.61 -12.84 -20.36
C LYS A 143 14.97 -13.11 -19.71
N ASN A 144 15.05 -12.91 -18.40
CA ASN A 144 16.25 -13.05 -17.57
C ASN A 144 16.08 -14.24 -16.63
#